data_AF-A0A954R4S8-F1
#
_entry.id   AF-A0A954R4S8-F1
#
_cell.length_a   1.000
_cell.length_b   1.000
_cell.length_c   1.000
_cell.angle_alpha   90.00
_cell.angle_beta   90.00
_cell.angle_gamma   90.00
#
_symmetry.space_group_name_H-M   'P 1'
#
loop_
_entity.id
_entity.type
_entity.pdbx_description
1 polymer ?
#
loop_
_entity_poly.entity_id
_entity_poly.type
_entity_poly.pdbx_seq_one_letter_code
_entity_poly.pdbx_strand_id
1 'polypeptide(L)'
;RQYRANQSPRYGTTVTDAAFMTSRDGVTFSRWGEAFIRPGPATEDSWVYGDNFIFWGMLQTKSDLASAPDDISLYATEGYWQGNYTSVRRYTLRQDGFVSAWAGSKGGSLLTKPLIFEGARLDLNFATSAVGSIRVEIQDEEGKPVDGFALADCPEIFGDTISRAVSWKDNSDLSALSGKPVRLRFDFQDADIYSFQFVDTAPKPG
;
A
#
# COMPACT_ATOMS: atom_id res chain seq x y z
N ARG A 1 -17.79 -11.96 25.81
CA ARG A 1 -18.56 -12.90 24.96
C ARG A 1 -19.68 -13.61 25.73
N GLN A 2 -19.39 -14.42 26.77
CA GLN A 2 -20.41 -15.16 27.53
C GLN A 2 -21.50 -14.27 28.16
N TYR A 3 -21.12 -13.12 28.73
CA TYR A 3 -22.09 -12.13 29.28
C TYR A 3 -23.07 -11.58 28.23
N ARG A 4 -22.59 -11.32 26.99
CA ARG A 4 -23.42 -10.77 25.89
C ARG A 4 -24.34 -11.83 25.26
N ALA A 5 -23.90 -13.09 25.23
CA ALA A 5 -24.70 -14.22 24.74
C ALA A 5 -25.99 -14.45 25.56
N ASN A 6 -26.01 -14.03 26.83
CA ASN A 6 -27.17 -14.18 27.71
C ASN A 6 -28.35 -13.27 27.32
N GLN A 7 -28.13 -12.16 26.59
CA GLN A 7 -29.21 -11.29 26.11
C GLN A 7 -29.68 -11.66 24.70
N SER A 8 -28.78 -12.17 23.87
CA SER A 8 -29.09 -12.86 22.62
C SER A 8 -27.87 -13.66 22.20
N PRO A 9 -28.02 -14.92 21.76
CA PRO A 9 -26.90 -15.71 21.23
C PRO A 9 -26.11 -14.98 20.14
N ARG A 10 -26.77 -14.11 19.36
CA ARG A 10 -26.17 -13.31 18.28
C ARG A 10 -25.25 -12.21 18.81
N TYR A 11 -25.58 -11.56 19.93
CA TYR A 11 -24.77 -10.49 20.54
C TYR A 11 -23.45 -10.99 21.15
N GLY A 12 -23.37 -12.29 21.48
CA GLY A 12 -22.17 -12.89 22.07
C GLY A 12 -21.24 -13.57 21.07
N THR A 13 -21.69 -13.84 19.84
CA THR A 13 -21.04 -14.81 18.93
C THR A 13 -20.53 -14.22 17.62
N THR A 14 -20.94 -13.01 17.23
CA THR A 14 -20.62 -12.49 15.89
C THR A 14 -20.07 -11.07 15.97
N VAL A 15 -18.76 -10.94 15.78
CA VAL A 15 -18.07 -9.68 15.42
C VAL A 15 -17.72 -9.80 13.94
N THR A 16 -17.79 -8.70 13.22
CA THR A 16 -17.54 -8.62 11.78
C THR A 16 -16.31 -7.77 11.54
N ASP A 17 -15.47 -8.20 10.61
CA ASP A 17 -14.26 -7.48 10.20
C ASP A 17 -14.29 -7.27 8.69
N ALA A 18 -13.65 -6.20 8.24
CA ALA A 18 -13.38 -6.00 6.84
C ALA A 18 -12.12 -6.76 6.43
N ALA A 19 -12.22 -7.60 5.40
CA ALA A 19 -11.08 -8.26 4.79
C ALA A 19 -10.74 -7.61 3.44
N PHE A 20 -9.51 -7.80 2.98
CA PHE A 20 -9.06 -7.32 1.66
C PHE A 20 -8.84 -8.49 0.70
N MET A 21 -9.19 -8.28 -0.57
CA MET A 21 -8.93 -9.22 -1.66
C MET A 21 -8.75 -8.47 -2.97
N THR A 22 -7.92 -9.01 -3.86
CA THR A 22 -7.66 -8.44 -5.18
C THR A 22 -7.77 -9.49 -6.26
N SER A 23 -8.03 -9.04 -7.48
CA SER A 23 -8.05 -9.88 -8.68
C SER A 23 -7.50 -9.08 -9.86
N ARG A 24 -6.78 -9.76 -10.75
CA ARG A 24 -6.31 -9.19 -12.02
C ARG A 24 -7.27 -9.46 -13.19
N ASP A 25 -8.05 -10.53 -13.08
CA ASP A 25 -8.98 -10.99 -14.13
C ASP A 25 -10.46 -10.75 -13.78
N GLY A 26 -10.75 -10.27 -12.56
CA GLY A 26 -12.10 -10.12 -12.03
C GLY A 26 -12.78 -11.44 -11.65
N VAL A 27 -12.09 -12.58 -11.74
CA VAL A 27 -12.64 -13.93 -11.53
C VAL A 27 -11.92 -14.66 -10.42
N THR A 28 -10.59 -14.68 -10.46
CA THR A 28 -9.73 -15.33 -9.48
C THR A 28 -9.24 -14.31 -8.48
N PHE A 29 -9.51 -14.54 -7.18
CA PHE A 29 -9.17 -13.60 -6.13
C PHE A 29 -8.14 -14.14 -5.15
N SER A 30 -7.17 -13.30 -4.82
CA SER A 30 -6.27 -13.49 -3.69
C SER A 30 -6.82 -12.72 -2.50
N ARG A 31 -7.07 -13.41 -1.38
CA ARG A 31 -7.61 -12.83 -0.15
C ARG A 31 -6.58 -12.85 0.96
N TRP A 32 -6.45 -11.74 1.68
CA TRP A 32 -5.67 -11.66 2.90
C TRP A 32 -6.47 -12.25 4.07
N GLY A 33 -5.80 -13.07 4.89
CA GLY A 33 -6.47 -13.80 5.98
C GLY A 33 -6.81 -12.90 7.16
N GLU A 34 -6.06 -11.81 7.32
CA GLU A 34 -6.16 -10.83 8.38
C GLU A 34 -7.22 -9.76 8.06
N ALA A 35 -7.78 -9.17 9.12
CA ALA A 35 -8.65 -8.00 8.98
C ALA A 35 -7.85 -6.79 8.43
N PHE A 36 -8.37 -6.20 7.35
CA PHE A 36 -7.88 -4.98 6.74
C PHE A 36 -8.28 -3.75 7.55
N ILE A 37 -9.57 -3.60 7.87
CA ILE A 37 -10.04 -2.64 8.89
C ILE A 37 -10.39 -3.42 10.15
N ARG A 38 -9.55 -3.28 11.16
CA ARG A 38 -9.76 -3.88 12.49
C ARG A 38 -10.83 -3.10 13.28
N PRO A 39 -11.52 -3.70 14.26
CA PRO A 39 -12.55 -3.04 15.07
C PRO A 39 -12.06 -1.86 15.92
N GLY A 40 -10.73 -1.69 16.04
CA GLY A 40 -10.13 -0.65 16.84
C GLY A 40 -10.24 -0.90 18.35
N PRO A 41 -9.89 0.10 19.18
CA PRO A 41 -10.00 0.01 20.64
C PRO A 41 -11.44 -0.23 21.10
N ALA A 42 -11.62 -1.05 22.12
CA ALA A 42 -12.94 -1.29 22.70
C ALA A 42 -13.45 -0.07 23.47
N THR A 43 -14.60 0.44 23.03
CA THR A 43 -15.47 1.43 23.68
C THR A 43 -16.73 0.76 24.24
N GLU A 44 -17.57 1.54 24.94
CA GLU A 44 -18.84 1.08 25.54
C GLU A 44 -19.73 0.33 24.53
N ASP A 45 -19.90 0.90 23.34
CA ASP A 45 -20.84 0.42 22.31
C ASP A 45 -20.16 -0.22 21.09
N SER A 46 -18.91 -0.69 21.22
CA SER A 46 -18.16 -1.34 20.12
C SER A 46 -17.89 -2.83 20.37
N TRP A 47 -17.31 -3.49 19.36
CA TRP A 47 -17.09 -4.93 19.31
C TRP A 47 -18.41 -5.70 19.32
N VAL A 48 -19.40 -5.18 18.60
CA VAL A 48 -20.75 -5.75 18.50
C VAL A 48 -21.02 -6.26 17.10
N TYR A 49 -22.14 -6.95 16.93
CA TYR A 49 -22.54 -7.44 15.62
C TYR A 49 -22.78 -6.27 14.67
N GLY A 50 -22.19 -6.32 13.48
CA GLY A 50 -22.36 -5.29 12.45
C GLY A 50 -21.59 -4.00 12.71
N ASP A 51 -20.70 -3.98 13.70
CA ASP A 51 -19.56 -3.05 13.64
C ASP A 51 -18.69 -3.40 12.43
N ASN A 52 -18.03 -2.39 11.87
CA ASN A 52 -17.11 -2.54 10.74
C ASN A 52 -17.76 -3.05 9.44
N PHE A 53 -19.09 -2.91 9.26
CA PHE A 53 -19.66 -3.09 7.92
C PHE A 53 -19.24 -1.92 7.04
N ILE A 54 -18.33 -2.21 6.11
CA ILE A 54 -17.89 -1.24 5.11
C ILE A 54 -19.02 -0.94 4.14
N PHE A 55 -19.31 0.34 3.98
CA PHE A 55 -20.25 0.85 2.99
C PHE A 55 -19.70 0.64 1.59
N TRP A 56 -20.59 0.50 0.61
CA TRP A 56 -20.15 0.35 -0.77
C TRP A 56 -19.47 1.61 -1.27
N GLY A 57 -18.27 1.44 -1.83
CA GLY A 57 -17.50 2.49 -2.48
C GLY A 57 -16.26 2.92 -1.71
N MET A 58 -15.33 3.51 -2.45
CA MET A 58 -14.12 4.17 -1.98
C MET A 58 -14.14 5.57 -2.57
N LEU A 59 -14.06 6.60 -1.73
CA LEU A 59 -14.17 7.98 -2.19
C LEU A 59 -12.82 8.68 -2.05
N GLN A 60 -12.33 9.27 -3.13
CA GLN A 60 -11.22 10.21 -3.02
C GLN A 60 -11.72 11.50 -2.38
N THR A 61 -11.04 11.93 -1.33
CA THR A 61 -11.42 13.07 -0.49
C THR A 61 -10.19 13.86 -0.13
N LYS A 62 -10.31 15.17 0.01
CA LYS A 62 -9.21 16.02 0.47
C LYS A 62 -8.66 15.51 1.81
N SER A 63 -7.34 15.46 1.93
CA SER A 63 -6.69 15.13 3.19
C SER A 63 -6.84 16.27 4.19
N ASP A 64 -6.93 15.91 5.47
CA ASP A 64 -6.93 16.86 6.59
C ASP A 64 -5.51 17.44 6.84
N LEU A 65 -4.47 16.85 6.23
CA LEU A 65 -3.10 17.33 6.29
C LEU A 65 -2.84 18.37 5.18
N ALA A 66 -2.30 19.53 5.56
CA ALA A 66 -1.98 20.59 4.62
C ALA A 66 -0.95 20.12 3.57
N SER A 67 -1.26 20.32 2.29
CA SER A 67 -0.41 19.95 1.14
C SER A 67 -0.13 18.45 0.95
N ALA A 68 -0.79 17.57 1.72
CA ALA A 68 -0.77 16.14 1.45
C ALA A 68 -1.65 15.81 0.23
N PRO A 69 -1.38 14.69 -0.48
CA PRO A 69 -2.30 14.13 -1.47
C PRO A 69 -3.68 13.85 -0.86
N ASP A 70 -4.69 13.67 -1.69
CA ASP A 70 -6.01 13.25 -1.24
C ASP A 70 -5.96 11.88 -0.56
N ASP A 71 -6.91 11.62 0.35
CA ASP A 71 -7.08 10.32 0.98
C ASP A 71 -8.16 9.51 0.25
N ILE A 72 -8.04 8.19 0.34
CA ILE A 72 -9.14 7.26 0.11
C ILE A 72 -9.96 7.17 1.39
N SER A 73 -11.23 7.59 1.33
CA SER A 73 -12.19 7.47 2.40
C SER A 73 -13.00 6.19 2.29
N LEU A 74 -13.02 5.45 3.40
CA LEU A 74 -13.84 4.28 3.65
C LEU A 74 -14.79 4.60 4.80
N TYR A 75 -16.05 4.21 4.68
CA TYR A 75 -17.04 4.42 5.73
C TYR A 75 -17.47 3.08 6.29
N ALA A 76 -17.59 2.97 7.61
CA ALA A 76 -18.10 1.77 8.25
C ALA A 76 -19.06 2.11 9.40
N THR A 77 -19.95 1.19 9.71
CA THR A 77 -20.88 1.28 10.85
C THR A 77 -20.19 1.05 12.18
N GLU A 78 -20.65 1.73 13.22
CA GLU A 78 -20.33 1.47 14.62
C GLU A 78 -21.61 1.51 15.48
N GLY A 79 -21.61 0.77 16.59
CA GLY A 79 -22.75 0.69 17.51
C GLY A 79 -23.96 0.01 16.86
N TYR A 80 -23.74 -0.83 15.85
CA TYR A 80 -24.85 -1.46 15.14
C TYR A 80 -25.62 -2.39 16.10
N TRP A 81 -26.94 -2.22 16.15
CA TRP A 81 -27.84 -2.93 17.07
C TRP A 81 -27.52 -2.71 18.56
N GLN A 82 -26.80 -1.63 18.91
CA GLN A 82 -26.72 -1.10 20.28
C GLN A 82 -27.73 0.04 20.45
N GLY A 83 -28.81 -0.22 21.18
CA GLY A 83 -29.86 0.77 21.40
C GLY A 83 -30.65 1.13 20.14
N ASN A 84 -30.93 2.43 19.96
CA ASN A 84 -31.77 2.97 18.89
C ASN A 84 -30.98 3.76 17.84
N TYR A 85 -29.66 3.57 17.76
CA TYR A 85 -28.80 4.33 16.86
C TYR A 85 -27.79 3.44 16.14
N THR A 86 -27.13 4.02 15.14
CA THR A 86 -25.94 3.49 14.48
C THR A 86 -25.12 4.70 14.06
N SER A 87 -23.83 4.70 14.37
CA SER A 87 -22.92 5.75 13.92
C SER A 87 -22.16 5.31 12.67
N VAL A 88 -21.65 6.29 11.95
CA VAL A 88 -20.80 6.08 10.78
C VAL A 88 -19.43 6.66 11.10
N ARG A 89 -18.39 5.83 10.95
CA ARG A 89 -17.00 6.25 11.04
C ARG A 89 -16.38 6.35 9.66
N ARG A 90 -15.65 7.44 9.41
CA ARG A 90 -14.74 7.57 8.28
C ARG A 90 -13.36 7.04 8.69
N TYR A 91 -12.84 6.12 7.89
CA TYR A 91 -11.43 5.72 7.88
C TYR A 91 -10.77 6.36 6.67
N THR A 92 -9.51 6.77 6.81
CA THR A 92 -8.69 7.27 5.70
C THR A 92 -7.55 6.32 5.42
N LEU A 93 -7.23 6.16 4.15
CA LEU A 93 -6.08 5.44 3.64
C LEU A 93 -5.37 6.34 2.63
N ARG A 94 -4.04 6.35 2.62
CA ARG A 94 -3.27 7.01 1.56
C ARG A 94 -3.68 6.49 0.17
N GLN A 95 -3.51 7.30 -0.88
CA GLN A 95 -3.72 6.79 -2.24
C GLN A 95 -2.75 5.64 -2.54
N ASP A 96 -3.27 4.63 -3.25
CA ASP A 96 -2.53 3.46 -3.70
C ASP A 96 -1.77 2.72 -2.58
N GLY A 97 -2.29 2.76 -1.34
CA GLY A 97 -1.64 2.25 -0.14
C GLY A 97 -2.22 0.96 0.45
N PHE A 98 -2.90 0.13 -0.33
CA PHE A 98 -3.65 -1.02 0.20
C PHE A 98 -2.76 -2.13 0.77
N VAL A 99 -1.73 -2.51 0.03
CA VAL A 99 -0.79 -3.58 0.41
C VAL A 99 0.59 -3.21 -0.09
N SER A 100 1.61 -3.48 0.71
CA SER A 100 3.01 -3.22 0.41
C SER A 100 3.85 -4.49 0.47
N ALA A 101 4.99 -4.46 -0.20
CA ALA A 101 6.16 -5.22 0.24
C ALA A 101 6.80 -4.45 1.40
N TRP A 102 6.77 -5.03 2.60
CA TRP A 102 7.25 -4.40 3.83
C TRP A 102 8.53 -5.06 4.34
N ALA A 103 9.46 -4.24 4.82
CA ALA A 103 10.62 -4.68 5.58
C ALA A 103 10.74 -3.86 6.87
N GLY A 104 10.94 -4.54 8.00
CA GLY A 104 11.17 -3.88 9.29
C GLY A 104 12.59 -3.35 9.43
N SER A 105 12.98 -3.01 10.67
CA SER A 105 14.28 -2.41 10.99
C SER A 105 15.51 -3.29 10.68
N LYS A 106 15.34 -4.60 10.44
CA LYS A 106 16.45 -5.47 9.99
C LYS A 106 16.71 -5.38 8.49
N GLY A 107 15.86 -4.68 7.76
CA GLY A 107 15.89 -4.62 6.31
C GLY A 107 15.43 -5.91 5.65
N GLY A 108 15.33 -5.84 4.32
CA GLY A 108 14.97 -6.93 3.43
C GLY A 108 15.29 -6.57 1.99
N SER A 109 15.14 -7.56 1.11
CA SER A 109 15.27 -7.33 -0.32
C SER A 109 14.14 -8.00 -1.09
N LEU A 110 13.80 -7.40 -2.23
CA LEU A 110 12.82 -7.91 -3.16
C LEU A 110 13.45 -7.91 -4.56
N LEU A 111 13.32 -9.03 -5.26
CA LEU A 111 13.80 -9.17 -6.63
C LEU A 111 12.64 -9.56 -7.54
N THR A 112 12.42 -8.77 -8.58
CA THR A 112 11.37 -9.08 -9.55
C THR A 112 11.74 -10.30 -10.41
N LYS A 113 10.72 -10.90 -11.02
CA LYS A 113 10.93 -11.69 -12.24
C LYS A 113 11.44 -10.76 -13.35
N PRO A 114 12.14 -11.30 -14.37
CA PRO A 114 12.46 -10.54 -15.57
C PRO A 114 11.21 -9.88 -16.15
N LEU A 115 11.33 -8.61 -16.53
CA LEU A 115 10.28 -7.82 -17.14
C LEU A 115 10.85 -7.00 -18.29
N ILE A 116 10.03 -6.79 -19.31
CA ILE A 116 10.29 -5.84 -20.39
C ILE A 116 9.36 -4.66 -20.15
N PHE A 117 9.87 -3.45 -20.31
CA PHE A 117 9.12 -2.22 -20.05
C PHE A 117 9.22 -1.25 -21.22
N GLU A 118 8.25 -0.35 -21.26
CA GLU A 118 8.25 0.88 -22.06
C GLU A 118 8.39 2.07 -21.10
N GLY A 119 8.96 3.18 -21.58
CA GLY A 119 9.24 4.36 -20.77
C GLY A 119 10.73 4.65 -20.60
N ALA A 120 11.00 5.78 -19.94
CA ALA A 120 12.33 6.37 -19.79
C ALA A 120 12.71 6.64 -18.32
N ARG A 121 11.80 6.45 -17.36
CA ARG A 121 12.05 6.69 -15.93
C ARG A 121 11.29 5.68 -15.07
N LEU A 122 11.85 5.32 -13.92
CA LEU A 122 11.20 4.50 -12.91
C LEU A 122 10.63 5.38 -11.79
N ASP A 123 9.32 5.33 -11.59
CA ASP A 123 8.64 6.00 -10.48
C ASP A 123 8.22 4.99 -9.41
N LEU A 124 8.42 5.36 -8.14
CA LEU A 124 8.15 4.52 -6.97
C LEU A 124 7.06 5.15 -6.08
N ASN A 125 6.13 4.31 -5.62
CA ASN A 125 5.17 4.59 -4.57
C ASN A 125 5.60 3.87 -3.30
N PHE A 126 5.93 4.63 -2.24
CA PHE A 126 6.51 4.07 -1.02
C PHE A 126 6.22 4.93 0.21
N ALA A 127 6.48 4.35 1.39
CA ALA A 127 6.66 5.05 2.64
C ALA A 127 7.87 4.49 3.40
N THR A 128 8.60 5.34 4.11
CA THR A 128 9.65 4.94 5.04
C THR A 128 9.45 5.64 6.38
N SER A 129 10.04 5.08 7.44
CA SER A 129 10.30 5.89 8.64
C SER A 129 11.39 6.93 8.37
N ALA A 130 11.64 7.82 9.34
CA ALA A 130 12.71 8.82 9.25
C ALA A 130 14.12 8.21 9.21
N VAL A 131 14.29 6.97 9.66
CA VAL A 131 15.56 6.22 9.61
C VAL A 131 15.52 5.10 8.57
N GLY A 132 14.38 4.92 7.91
CA GLY A 132 14.18 3.94 6.85
C GLY A 132 14.73 4.44 5.52
N SER A 133 15.01 3.49 4.64
CA SER A 133 15.58 3.79 3.33
C SER A 133 15.22 2.72 2.30
N ILE A 134 15.22 3.12 1.03
CA ILE A 134 15.07 2.25 -0.13
C ILE A 134 16.20 2.56 -1.10
N ARG A 135 16.76 1.51 -1.70
CA ARG A 135 17.65 1.60 -2.87
C ARG A 135 17.18 0.61 -3.92
N VAL A 136 17.44 0.95 -5.18
CA VAL A 136 17.02 0.14 -6.33
C VAL A 136 18.23 -0.14 -7.19
N GLU A 137 18.33 -1.37 -7.67
CA GLU A 137 19.30 -1.79 -8.67
C GLU A 137 18.57 -2.40 -9.87
N ILE A 138 19.08 -2.09 -11.06
CA ILE A 138 18.65 -2.72 -12.30
C ILE A 138 19.69 -3.77 -12.68
N GLN A 139 19.23 -4.99 -12.88
CA GLN A 139 20.03 -6.12 -13.34
C GLN A 139 19.62 -6.51 -14.77
N ASP A 140 20.55 -7.10 -15.51
CA ASP A 140 20.24 -7.82 -16.74
C ASP A 140 19.47 -9.13 -16.45
N GLU A 141 19.15 -9.88 -17.51
CA GLU A 141 18.39 -11.13 -17.41
C GLU A 141 19.15 -12.19 -16.58
N GLU A 142 20.48 -12.17 -16.66
CA GLU A 142 21.40 -13.05 -15.92
C GLU A 142 21.59 -12.65 -14.45
N GLY A 143 21.05 -11.49 -14.03
CA GLY A 143 21.13 -10.99 -12.66
C GLY A 143 22.42 -10.23 -12.34
N LYS A 144 23.18 -9.81 -13.36
CA LYS A 144 24.32 -8.92 -13.19
C LYS A 144 23.82 -7.47 -13.18
N PRO A 145 24.30 -6.63 -12.23
CA PRO A 145 23.96 -5.21 -12.22
C PRO A 145 24.36 -4.53 -13.54
N VAL A 146 23.46 -3.72 -14.08
CA VAL A 146 23.75 -2.88 -15.25
C VAL A 146 24.68 -1.74 -14.80
N ASP A 147 25.73 -1.49 -15.57
CA ASP A 147 26.71 -0.43 -15.25
C ASP A 147 26.00 0.93 -15.09
N GLY A 148 26.23 1.57 -13.94
CA GLY A 148 25.60 2.86 -13.58
C GLY A 148 24.22 2.75 -12.94
N PHE A 149 23.67 1.53 -12.77
CA PHE A 149 22.38 1.27 -12.13
C PHE A 149 22.49 0.27 -10.96
N ALA A 150 23.67 0.16 -10.35
CA ALA A 150 23.91 -0.70 -9.20
C ALA A 150 23.38 -0.09 -7.89
N LEU A 151 23.21 -0.90 -6.85
CA LEU A 151 22.77 -0.41 -5.52
C LEU A 151 23.68 0.67 -4.93
N ALA A 152 24.99 0.61 -5.24
CA ALA A 152 25.95 1.61 -4.78
C ALA A 152 25.82 2.95 -5.52
N ASP A 153 25.21 2.95 -6.70
CA ASP A 153 24.93 4.15 -7.48
C ASP A 153 23.57 4.76 -7.11
N CYS A 154 22.65 4.00 -6.50
CA CYS A 154 21.37 4.51 -6.03
C CYS A 154 21.52 5.19 -4.65
N PRO A 155 21.35 6.53 -4.54
CA PRO A 155 21.24 7.18 -3.24
C PRO A 155 20.03 6.64 -2.47
N GLU A 156 20.05 6.82 -1.15
CA GLU A 156 18.93 6.41 -0.30
C GLU A 156 17.68 7.24 -0.59
N ILE A 157 16.58 6.53 -0.81
CA ILE A 157 15.26 7.10 -1.03
C ILE A 157 14.47 6.94 0.29
N PHE A 158 13.92 8.05 0.80
CA PHE A 158 13.16 8.08 2.05
C PHE A 158 11.99 9.08 1.98
N GLY A 159 11.03 8.93 2.90
CA GLY A 159 9.83 9.74 3.00
C GLY A 159 8.55 8.98 2.60
N ASP A 160 7.48 9.72 2.32
CA ASP A 160 6.19 9.17 1.95
C ASP A 160 5.69 9.87 0.67
N THR A 161 5.55 9.11 -0.41
CA THR A 161 5.07 9.62 -1.71
C THR A 161 4.42 8.54 -2.55
N ILE A 162 3.44 8.94 -3.36
CA ILE A 162 2.74 8.08 -4.32
C ILE A 162 3.47 7.99 -5.67
N SER A 163 4.40 8.92 -5.92
CA SER A 163 5.26 8.90 -7.11
C SER A 163 6.55 9.67 -6.83
N ARG A 164 7.68 9.00 -7.02
CA ARG A 164 9.01 9.61 -7.02
C ARG A 164 9.92 8.89 -7.99
N ALA A 165 10.57 9.69 -8.83
CA ALA A 165 11.61 9.22 -9.73
C ALA A 165 12.76 8.60 -8.94
N VAL A 166 13.14 7.39 -9.32
CA VAL A 166 14.39 6.75 -8.90
C VAL A 166 15.52 7.30 -9.77
N SER A 167 16.64 7.64 -9.13
CA SER A 167 17.87 8.04 -9.81
C SER A 167 19.05 7.23 -9.29
N TRP A 168 20.06 7.10 -10.14
CA TRP A 168 21.35 6.49 -9.84
C TRP A 168 22.41 7.55 -10.09
N LYS A 169 23.00 8.07 -9.00
CA LYS A 169 23.76 9.32 -8.98
C LYS A 169 22.91 10.42 -9.62
N ASP A 170 23.39 11.02 -10.71
CA ASP A 170 22.71 12.07 -11.47
C ASP A 170 21.91 11.53 -12.68
N ASN A 171 21.85 10.20 -12.87
CA ASN A 171 21.15 9.57 -13.98
C ASN A 171 19.77 9.03 -13.55
N SER A 172 18.72 9.45 -14.24
CA SER A 172 17.36 8.87 -14.10
C SER A 172 16.78 8.38 -15.42
N ASP A 173 17.58 8.44 -16.50
CA ASP A 173 17.16 8.03 -17.84
C ASP A 173 17.41 6.54 -18.05
N LEU A 174 16.31 5.85 -18.34
CA LEU A 174 16.24 4.41 -18.61
C LEU A 174 15.92 4.11 -20.07
N SER A 175 15.91 5.12 -20.95
CA SER A 175 15.57 4.96 -22.38
C SER A 175 16.44 3.89 -23.06
N ALA A 176 17.72 3.79 -22.69
CA ALA A 176 18.65 2.79 -23.24
C ALA A 176 18.34 1.34 -22.83
N LEU A 177 17.53 1.14 -21.78
CA LEU A 177 17.10 -0.15 -21.26
C LEU A 177 15.66 -0.49 -21.69
N SER A 178 14.93 0.47 -22.25
CA SER A 178 13.56 0.27 -22.76
C SER A 178 13.55 -0.86 -23.81
N GLY A 179 12.55 -1.73 -23.73
CA GLY A 179 12.41 -2.90 -24.62
C GLY A 179 13.38 -4.06 -24.34
N LYS A 180 14.26 -3.97 -23.33
CA LYS A 180 15.16 -5.07 -22.93
C LYS A 180 14.63 -5.77 -21.67
N PRO A 181 14.86 -7.10 -21.53
CA PRO A 181 14.56 -7.79 -20.29
C PRO A 181 15.48 -7.30 -19.17
N VAL A 182 14.88 -6.86 -18.06
CA VAL A 182 15.60 -6.43 -16.86
C VAL A 182 14.96 -7.01 -15.61
N ARG A 183 15.71 -7.01 -14.50
CA ARG A 183 15.18 -7.32 -13.17
C ARG A 183 15.42 -6.13 -12.25
N LEU A 184 14.45 -5.84 -11.38
CA LEU A 184 14.61 -4.81 -10.35
C LEU A 184 14.89 -5.49 -9.02
N ARG A 185 16.01 -5.11 -8.40
CA ARG A 185 16.34 -5.45 -7.02
C ARG A 185 16.09 -4.24 -6.14
N PHE A 186 15.24 -4.40 -5.15
CA PHE A 186 15.01 -3.42 -4.10
C PHE A 186 15.70 -3.90 -2.83
N ASP A 187 16.55 -3.05 -2.25
CA ASP A 187 17.08 -3.24 -0.90
C ASP A 187 16.48 -2.12 -0.03
N PHE A 188 15.76 -2.49 1.03
CA PHE A 188 14.99 -1.53 1.81
C PHE A 188 14.90 -1.92 3.28
N GLN A 189 14.76 -0.91 4.13
CA GLN A 189 14.76 -1.03 5.59
C GLN A 189 13.74 -0.07 6.19
N ASP A 190 12.95 -0.58 7.13
CA ASP A 190 11.90 0.18 7.82
C ASP A 190 11.02 0.96 6.85
N ALA A 191 10.54 0.23 5.83
CA ALA A 191 9.94 0.79 4.63
C ALA A 191 8.89 -0.14 4.00
N ASP A 192 7.94 0.50 3.32
CA ASP A 192 6.85 -0.07 2.55
C ASP A 192 7.01 0.34 1.08
N ILE A 193 7.08 -0.64 0.17
CA ILE A 193 7.00 -0.43 -1.28
C ILE A 193 5.62 -0.89 -1.76
N TYR A 194 4.80 0.05 -2.22
CA TYR A 194 3.42 -0.24 -2.66
C TYR A 194 3.36 -0.60 -4.14
N SER A 195 4.04 0.18 -4.99
CA SER A 195 4.08 -0.05 -6.43
C SER A 195 5.27 0.64 -7.08
N PHE A 196 5.60 0.21 -8.30
CA PHE A 196 6.57 0.87 -9.17
C PHE A 196 6.03 0.90 -10.59
N GLN A 197 6.44 1.88 -11.39
CA GLN A 197 6.01 2.04 -12.77
C GLN A 197 7.13 2.64 -13.63
N PHE A 198 7.26 2.18 -14.87
CA PHE A 198 8.04 2.87 -15.88
C PHE A 198 7.16 3.87 -16.62
N VAL A 199 7.63 5.12 -16.75
CA VAL A 199 6.89 6.24 -17.34
C VAL A 199 7.74 6.98 -18.37
N ASP A 200 7.08 7.65 -19.32
CA ASP A 200 7.74 8.57 -20.24
C ASP A 200 8.12 9.87 -19.53
N THR A 201 9.27 10.46 -19.88
CA THR A 201 9.81 11.68 -19.23
C THR A 201 9.19 12.99 -19.72
N ALA A 202 8.24 12.97 -20.65
CA ALA A 202 7.46 14.17 -20.93
C ALA A 202 6.35 14.33 -19.86
N PRO A 203 6.31 15.42 -19.07
CA PRO A 203 5.09 15.72 -18.34
C PRO A 203 3.97 15.90 -19.38
N LYS A 204 2.77 15.39 -19.10
CA LYS A 204 1.58 16.00 -19.72
C LYS A 204 1.40 17.36 -19.06
N PRO A 205 1.57 18.49 -19.76
CA PRO A 205 0.95 19.72 -19.32
C PRO A 205 -0.56 19.53 -19.40
N GLY A 206 -1.25 19.63 -18.26
CA GLY A 206 -2.71 19.53 -18.16
C GLY A 206 -3.16 19.36 -16.73
#